data_AF-A0AA90ZPT8-F1
#
_entry.id   AF-A0AA90ZPT8-F1
#
_cell.length_a   1.000
_cell.length_b   1.000
_cell.length_c   1.000
_cell.angle_alpha   90.00
_cell.angle_beta   90.00
_cell.angle_gamma   90.00
#
_symmetry.space_group_name_H-M   'P 1'
#
loop_
_entity.id
_entity.type
_entity.pdbx_description
1 polymer ?
#
loop_
_entity_poly.entity_id
_entity_poly.type
_entity_poly.pdbx_seq_one_letter_code
_entity_poly.pdbx_strand_id
1 'polypeptide(L)'
;MKKLYFAFTAILFALLSMVSFTACSSDDDDTPSTEEIKSNIVGMWQTTHIAGWGYDDTEDENLIKVDQDVPEEKSERILFKGDGTYKWYWYLGSYGWQSSNYIHKYEVFGNKIILYASNGDIGDTYHVVSIKGDVVVLEVTLDEGPQYKQQITCKRIY
;
A
#
# COMPACT_ATOMS: atom_id res chain seq x y z
N MET A 1 4.67 10.25 21.49
CA MET A 1 3.39 10.60 20.83
C MET A 1 3.69 11.61 19.73
N LYS A 2 3.76 11.14 18.48
CA LYS A 2 3.81 12.00 17.30
C LYS A 2 2.74 11.49 16.34
N LYS A 3 1.98 12.43 15.80
CA LYS A 3 0.71 12.24 15.12
C LYS A 3 1.01 11.89 13.66
N LEU A 4 0.35 10.87 13.13
CA LEU A 4 0.31 10.60 11.69
C LEU A 4 -0.41 11.78 11.03
N TYR A 5 0.33 12.63 10.31
CA TYR A 5 -0.25 13.73 9.56
C TYR A 5 -0.77 13.17 8.23
N PHE A 6 -2.09 12.99 8.16
CA PHE A 6 -2.79 12.92 6.87
C PHE A 6 -2.72 14.31 6.23
N ALA A 7 -1.75 14.53 5.35
CA ALA A 7 -1.76 15.69 4.47
C ALA A 7 -2.75 15.41 3.33
N PHE A 8 -4.00 15.85 3.51
CA PHE A 8 -4.95 16.00 2.41
C PHE A 8 -4.46 17.11 1.46
N THR A 9 -3.79 16.74 0.38
CA THR A 9 -3.62 17.63 -0.78
C THR A 9 -4.31 17.03 -1.99
N ALA A 10 -5.54 17.49 -2.22
CA ALA A 10 -6.21 17.33 -3.50
C ALA A 10 -5.39 18.04 -4.59
N ILE A 11 -4.76 17.29 -5.49
CA ILE A 11 -4.17 17.84 -6.71
C ILE A 11 -4.94 17.28 -7.91
N LEU A 12 -5.83 18.13 -8.44
CA LEU A 12 -6.62 17.88 -9.64
C LEU A 12 -5.81 18.26 -10.89
N PHE A 13 -5.51 17.25 -11.70
CA PHE A 13 -5.24 17.19 -13.15
C PHE A 13 -4.30 18.20 -13.85
N ALA A 14 -3.28 17.60 -14.48
CA ALA A 14 -3.11 17.44 -15.94
C ALA A 14 -1.69 17.80 -16.36
N LEU A 15 -0.98 16.86 -17.00
CA LEU A 15 -0.18 17.11 -18.21
C LEU A 15 0.24 15.77 -18.82
N LEU A 16 -0.36 15.47 -19.97
CA LEU A 16 0.11 14.47 -20.91
C LEU A 16 1.54 14.82 -21.34
N SER A 17 2.50 13.94 -21.12
CA SER A 17 3.68 13.85 -21.98
C SER A 17 4.08 12.39 -22.15
N MET A 18 4.10 11.99 -23.42
CA MET A 18 4.49 10.68 -23.89
C MET A 18 5.98 10.51 -23.62
N VAL A 19 6.34 9.51 -22.81
CA VAL A 19 7.65 8.87 -22.88
C VAL A 19 7.41 7.40 -23.21
N SER A 20 7.57 7.09 -24.49
CA SER A 20 7.62 5.73 -24.99
C SER A 20 8.88 5.06 -24.45
N PHE A 21 8.78 4.42 -23.29
CA PHE A 21 9.72 3.36 -22.94
C PHE A 21 9.26 2.09 -23.65
N THR A 22 9.78 1.85 -24.85
CA THR A 22 9.85 0.49 -25.40
C THR A 22 10.97 -0.24 -24.68
N ALA A 23 10.71 -0.68 -23.44
CA ALA A 23 11.50 -1.73 -22.82
C ALA A 23 10.81 -3.06 -23.16
N CYS A 24 11.22 -3.64 -24.29
CA CYS A 24 11.00 -5.06 -24.52
C CYS A 24 11.81 -5.84 -23.48
N SER A 25 11.16 -6.33 -22.44
CA SER A 25 11.57 -7.56 -21.78
C SER A 25 10.32 -8.43 -21.62
N SER A 26 10.36 -9.56 -22.31
CA SER A 26 9.35 -10.58 -22.44
C SER A 26 9.17 -11.39 -21.15
N ASP A 27 8.65 -10.78 -20.08
CA ASP A 27 8.41 -11.44 -18.78
C ASP A 27 7.09 -10.95 -18.13
N ASP A 28 6.04 -10.77 -18.94
CA ASP A 28 4.70 -10.41 -18.44
C ASP A 28 3.99 -11.58 -17.70
N ASP A 29 4.62 -12.76 -17.58
CA ASP A 29 4.02 -13.96 -16.96
C ASP A 29 4.11 -13.98 -15.41
N ASP A 30 4.91 -13.11 -14.78
CA ASP A 30 5.12 -13.13 -13.32
C ASP A 30 4.26 -12.10 -12.56
N THR A 31 3.55 -11.22 -13.26
CA THR A 31 2.71 -10.21 -12.60
C THR A 31 1.32 -10.77 -12.28
N PRO A 32 0.85 -10.72 -11.02
CA PRO A 32 -0.45 -11.26 -10.66
C PRO A 32 -1.62 -10.63 -11.43
N SER A 33 -2.51 -11.49 -11.92
CA SER A 33 -3.72 -11.07 -12.63
C SER A 33 -4.81 -10.54 -11.67
N THR A 34 -5.78 -9.80 -12.20
CA THR A 34 -6.96 -9.33 -11.44
C THR A 34 -7.65 -10.47 -10.67
N GLU A 35 -7.82 -11.63 -11.31
CA GLU A 35 -8.55 -12.77 -10.73
C GLU A 35 -7.71 -13.50 -9.67
N GLU A 36 -6.40 -13.60 -9.88
CA GLU A 36 -5.47 -14.11 -8.88
C GLU A 36 -5.47 -13.24 -7.63
N ILE A 37 -5.41 -11.92 -7.78
CA ILE A 37 -5.47 -11.00 -6.66
C ILE A 37 -6.81 -11.13 -5.94
N LYS A 38 -7.95 -11.06 -6.66
CA LYS A 38 -9.28 -11.15 -6.03
C LYS A 38 -9.50 -12.45 -5.25
N SER A 39 -8.99 -13.58 -5.76
CA SER A 39 -9.12 -14.88 -5.09
C SER A 39 -8.24 -15.03 -3.85
N ASN A 40 -7.15 -14.25 -3.73
CA ASN A 40 -6.18 -14.40 -2.65
C ASN A 40 -6.13 -13.22 -1.67
N ILE A 41 -6.55 -12.01 -2.05
CA ILE A 41 -6.34 -10.80 -1.25
C ILE A 41 -7.27 -10.68 -0.04
N VAL A 42 -8.45 -11.31 -0.08
CA VAL A 42 -9.41 -11.26 1.03
C VAL A 42 -8.78 -11.85 2.29
N GLY A 43 -8.81 -11.09 3.38
CA GLY A 43 -8.14 -11.42 4.63
C GLY A 43 -7.46 -10.22 5.27
N MET A 44 -6.89 -10.45 6.45
CA MET A 44 -6.14 -9.46 7.19
C MET A 44 -4.65 -9.64 6.95
N TRP A 45 -3.97 -8.54 6.62
CA TRP A 45 -2.56 -8.50 6.26
C TRP A 45 -1.83 -7.51 7.15
N GLN A 46 -0.70 -7.93 7.71
CA GLN A 46 0.16 -7.11 8.55
C GLN A 46 1.45 -6.78 7.81
N THR A 47 1.85 -5.51 7.80
CA THR A 47 3.17 -5.10 7.28
C THR A 47 4.28 -5.71 8.13
N THR A 48 5.25 -6.34 7.48
CA THR A 48 6.37 -7.00 8.20
C THR A 48 7.73 -6.51 7.76
N HIS A 49 7.82 -5.90 6.57
CA HIS A 49 9.07 -5.39 6.04
C HIS A 49 8.80 -4.27 5.04
N ILE A 50 9.66 -3.25 5.05
CA ILE A 50 9.61 -2.10 4.13
C ILE A 50 11.01 -1.93 3.52
N ALA A 51 11.05 -1.83 2.19
CA ALA A 51 12.26 -1.56 1.43
C ALA A 51 12.04 -0.47 0.37
N GLY A 52 13.11 0.16 -0.10
CA GLY A 52 13.05 1.20 -1.12
C GLY A 52 13.13 2.60 -0.51
N TRP A 53 12.30 3.53 -0.94
CA TRP A 53 12.23 4.86 -0.33
C TRP A 53 11.28 4.90 0.86
N GLY A 54 11.61 5.68 1.88
CA GLY A 54 10.76 5.93 3.04
C GLY A 54 11.05 7.30 3.65
N TYR A 55 10.12 7.77 4.46
CA TYR A 55 10.27 9.01 5.22
C TYR A 55 11.21 8.79 6.41
N ASP A 56 12.14 9.72 6.62
CA ASP A 56 12.90 9.81 7.85
C ASP A 56 12.01 10.37 8.97
N ASP A 57 12.11 9.79 10.17
CA ASP A 57 11.34 10.18 11.35
C ASP A 57 11.88 11.48 12.02
N THR A 58 12.86 12.14 11.39
CA THR A 58 13.45 13.40 11.86
C THR A 58 12.62 14.62 11.43
N GLU A 59 12.87 15.79 12.02
CA GLU A 59 12.02 16.98 11.85
C GLU A 59 12.03 17.59 10.44
N ASP A 60 13.02 17.20 9.63
CA ASP A 60 13.08 17.51 8.21
C ASP A 60 12.64 16.24 7.47
N GLU A 61 11.42 16.22 6.93
CA GLU A 61 10.78 15.13 6.16
C GLU A 61 11.60 14.73 4.92
N ASN A 62 12.79 14.19 5.13
CA ASN A 62 13.71 13.78 4.11
C ASN A 62 13.39 12.34 3.70
N LEU A 63 13.38 12.10 2.39
CA LEU A 63 13.31 10.74 1.87
C LEU A 63 14.67 10.05 1.99
N ILE A 64 14.67 8.87 2.59
CA ILE A 64 15.84 8.02 2.74
C ILE A 64 15.59 6.65 2.09
N LYS A 65 16.68 5.95 1.77
CA LYS A 65 16.60 4.54 1.39
C LYS A 65 16.52 3.69 2.65
N VAL A 66 15.52 2.83 2.72
CA VAL A 66 15.27 1.90 3.84
C VAL A 66 15.24 0.46 3.33
N ASP A 67 15.61 -0.44 4.21
CA ASP A 67 15.49 -1.90 4.09
C ASP A 67 15.43 -2.41 5.53
N GLN A 68 14.22 -2.59 6.04
CA GLN A 68 14.01 -2.88 7.46
C GLN A 68 12.76 -3.69 7.72
N ASP A 69 12.87 -4.60 8.67
CA ASP A 69 11.71 -5.27 9.26
C ASP A 69 10.89 -4.29 10.09
N VAL A 70 9.57 -4.49 10.11
CA VAL A 70 8.62 -3.67 10.86
C VAL A 70 8.18 -4.46 12.10
N PRO A 71 8.56 -4.03 13.32
CA PRO A 71 8.07 -4.62 14.56
C PRO A 71 6.55 -4.51 14.66
N GLU A 72 5.90 -5.47 15.35
CA GLU A 72 4.44 -5.51 15.46
C GLU A 72 3.85 -4.20 16.01
N GLU A 73 4.51 -3.60 16.99
CA GLU A 73 4.08 -2.37 17.65
C GLU A 73 4.21 -1.11 16.79
N LYS A 74 4.94 -1.20 15.67
CA LYS A 74 5.08 -0.14 14.66
C LYS A 74 4.38 -0.50 13.35
N SER A 75 3.73 -1.66 13.30
CA SER A 75 3.08 -2.15 12.10
C SER A 75 1.66 -1.61 11.96
N GLU A 76 1.19 -1.64 10.72
CA GLU A 76 -0.21 -1.48 10.36
C GLU A 76 -0.78 -2.82 9.89
N ARG A 77 -2.12 -2.94 9.94
CA ARG A 77 -2.85 -4.04 9.30
C ARG A 77 -3.95 -3.49 8.41
N ILE A 78 -4.17 -4.17 7.30
CA ILE A 78 -5.31 -3.94 6.41
C ILE A 78 -6.15 -5.21 6.31
N LEU A 79 -7.45 -5.07 6.53
CA LEU A 79 -8.43 -6.14 6.31
C LEU A 79 -9.16 -5.87 5.01
N PHE A 80 -8.95 -6.72 4.00
CA PHE A 80 -9.75 -6.74 2.77
C PHE A 80 -10.90 -7.73 2.92
N LYS A 81 -12.13 -7.29 2.60
CA LYS A 81 -13.33 -8.11 2.65
C LYS A 81 -13.83 -8.45 1.25
N GLY A 82 -14.43 -9.63 1.09
CA GLY A 82 -14.95 -10.09 -0.20
C GLY A 82 -16.10 -9.26 -0.79
N ASP A 83 -16.66 -8.31 -0.03
CA ASP A 83 -17.66 -7.35 -0.50
C ASP A 83 -17.06 -6.09 -1.15
N GLY A 84 -15.74 -6.04 -1.34
CA GLY A 84 -15.05 -4.88 -1.91
C GLY A 84 -14.81 -3.75 -0.91
N THR A 85 -14.92 -4.04 0.39
CA THR A 85 -14.59 -3.07 1.44
C THR A 85 -13.34 -3.43 2.22
N TYR A 86 -12.68 -2.43 2.79
CA TYR A 86 -11.49 -2.64 3.62
C TYR A 86 -11.51 -1.81 4.90
N LYS A 87 -10.63 -2.19 5.84
CA LYS A 87 -10.43 -1.50 7.12
C LYS A 87 -8.95 -1.45 7.51
N TRP A 88 -8.50 -0.29 7.98
CA TRP A 88 -7.17 -0.10 8.53
C TRP A 88 -7.13 -0.35 10.03
N TYR A 89 -5.99 -0.85 10.51
CA TYR A 89 -5.69 -1.04 11.91
C TYR A 89 -4.27 -0.58 12.20
N TRP A 90 -4.09 0.03 13.37
CA TRP A 90 -2.80 0.49 13.87
C TRP A 90 -2.63 0.07 15.32
N TYR A 91 -1.38 -0.12 15.74
CA TYR A 91 -1.06 -0.50 17.11
C TYR A 91 -0.92 0.73 18.01
N LEU A 92 -1.64 0.76 19.13
CA LEU A 92 -1.57 1.84 20.12
C LEU A 92 -1.00 1.37 21.47
N GLY A 93 0.26 0.91 21.47
CA GLY A 93 0.97 0.54 22.71
C GLY A 93 0.12 -0.36 23.62
N SER A 94 -0.15 0.10 24.86
CA SER A 94 -0.96 -0.64 25.83
C SER A 94 -2.42 -0.88 25.43
N TYR A 95 -2.95 -0.14 24.46
CA TYR A 95 -4.31 -0.32 23.94
C TYR A 95 -4.39 -1.38 22.82
N GLY A 96 -3.25 -1.91 22.37
CA GLY A 96 -3.19 -2.90 21.31
C GLY A 96 -3.72 -2.38 19.97
N TRP A 97 -4.23 -3.31 19.16
CA TRP A 97 -4.76 -3.02 17.82
C TRP A 97 -6.06 -2.21 17.87
N GLN A 98 -6.03 -1.04 17.26
CA GLN A 98 -7.20 -0.20 17.02
C GLN A 98 -7.55 -0.22 15.53
N SER A 99 -8.76 0.18 15.19
CA SER A 99 -9.26 0.12 13.82
C SER A 99 -9.91 1.44 13.42
N SER A 100 -9.90 1.75 12.12
CA SER A 100 -10.61 2.93 11.60
C SER A 100 -12.10 2.88 11.96
N ASN A 101 -12.72 4.02 12.27
CA ASN A 101 -14.18 4.04 12.48
C ASN A 101 -14.95 3.91 11.16
N TYR A 102 -14.26 4.06 10.04
CA TYR A 102 -14.82 4.03 8.70
C TYR A 102 -14.51 2.71 8.01
N ILE A 103 -15.49 2.24 7.25
CA ILE A 103 -15.32 1.16 6.27
C ILE A 103 -15.13 1.84 4.92
N HIS A 104 -14.02 1.51 4.26
CA HIS A 104 -13.62 2.09 2.98
C HIS A 104 -13.87 1.10 1.85
N LYS A 105 -13.85 1.56 0.60
CA LYS A 105 -13.99 0.69 -0.57
C LYS A 105 -12.64 0.46 -1.21
N TYR A 106 -12.46 -0.72 -1.81
CA TYR A 106 -11.33 -0.96 -2.69
C TYR A 106 -11.78 -1.63 -3.99
N GLU A 107 -10.99 -1.45 -5.03
CA GLU A 107 -11.16 -2.13 -6.32
C GLU A 107 -9.87 -2.82 -6.73
N VAL A 108 -10.00 -3.91 -7.48
CA VAL A 108 -8.87 -4.62 -8.08
C VAL A 108 -8.98 -4.50 -9.59
N PHE A 109 -7.97 -3.93 -10.22
CA PHE A 109 -7.91 -3.73 -11.68
C PHE A 109 -6.49 -3.99 -12.20
N GLY A 110 -6.34 -5.00 -13.07
CA GLY A 110 -5.03 -5.49 -13.47
C GLY A 110 -4.28 -6.01 -12.25
N ASN A 111 -3.03 -5.60 -12.11
CA ASN A 111 -2.21 -5.92 -10.93
C ASN A 111 -2.33 -4.88 -9.80
N LYS A 112 -3.38 -4.05 -9.80
CA LYS A 112 -3.51 -2.94 -8.85
C LYS A 112 -4.64 -3.18 -7.86
N ILE A 113 -4.40 -2.74 -6.62
CA ILE A 113 -5.43 -2.56 -5.60
C ILE A 113 -5.57 -1.06 -5.37
N ILE A 114 -6.74 -0.52 -5.69
CA ILE A 114 -7.06 0.91 -5.53
C ILE A 114 -7.86 1.07 -4.25
N LEU A 115 -7.34 1.84 -3.30
CA LEU A 115 -8.01 2.14 -2.03
C LEU A 115 -8.71 3.49 -2.14
N TYR A 116 -9.99 3.55 -1.76
CA TYR A 116 -10.76 4.78 -1.78
C TYR A 116 -10.91 5.37 -0.38
N ALA A 117 -10.68 6.68 -0.26
CA ALA A 117 -11.04 7.45 0.91
C ALA A 117 -12.57 7.46 1.12
N SER A 118 -13.02 7.88 2.32
CA SER A 118 -14.44 7.86 2.68
C SER A 118 -15.30 8.81 1.84
N ASN A 119 -14.68 9.83 1.23
CA ASN A 119 -15.32 10.77 0.31
C ASN A 119 -15.40 10.23 -1.14
N GLY A 120 -14.83 9.06 -1.43
CA GLY A 120 -14.81 8.43 -2.76
C GLY A 120 -13.60 8.78 -3.62
N ASP A 121 -12.69 9.64 -3.15
CA ASP A 121 -11.43 9.90 -3.84
C ASP A 121 -10.49 8.70 -3.72
N ILE A 122 -9.56 8.57 -4.66
CA ILE A 122 -8.47 7.59 -4.54
C ILE A 122 -7.57 8.05 -3.39
N GLY A 123 -7.44 7.20 -2.38
CA GLY A 123 -6.48 7.39 -1.28
C GLY A 123 -5.11 6.87 -1.68
N ASP A 124 -5.03 5.58 -2.01
CA ASP A 124 -3.77 4.91 -2.36
C ASP A 124 -3.97 3.95 -3.53
N THR A 125 -2.88 3.64 -4.23
CA THR A 125 -2.85 2.56 -5.23
C THR A 125 -1.64 1.67 -4.98
N TYR A 126 -1.90 0.41 -4.64
CA TYR A 126 -0.86 -0.61 -4.57
C TYR A 126 -0.73 -1.32 -5.90
N HIS A 127 0.50 -1.46 -6.36
CA HIS A 127 0.87 -2.42 -7.40
C HIS A 127 1.25 -3.74 -6.71
N VAL A 128 0.51 -4.80 -6.99
CA VAL A 128 0.80 -6.13 -6.47
C VAL A 128 1.96 -6.72 -7.27
N VAL A 129 3.12 -6.83 -6.61
CA VAL A 129 4.33 -7.45 -7.18
C VAL A 129 4.20 -8.97 -7.13
N SER A 130 3.72 -9.51 -6.01
CA SER A 130 3.41 -10.94 -5.87
C SER A 130 2.40 -11.19 -4.76
N ILE A 131 1.60 -12.27 -4.89
CA ILE A 131 0.72 -12.77 -3.84
C ILE A 131 0.78 -14.30 -3.81
N LYS A 132 1.41 -14.87 -2.77
CA LYS A 132 1.64 -16.32 -2.68
C LYS A 132 1.35 -16.80 -1.26
N GLY A 133 0.25 -17.54 -1.09
CA GLY A 133 -0.19 -18.05 0.20
C GLY A 133 -0.46 -16.94 1.21
N ASP A 134 0.38 -16.89 2.25
CA ASP A 134 0.28 -15.94 3.36
C ASP A 134 1.23 -14.75 3.22
N VAL A 135 1.82 -14.52 2.04
CA VAL A 135 2.69 -13.37 1.78
C VAL A 135 2.19 -12.60 0.56
N VAL A 136 2.13 -11.27 0.70
CA VAL A 136 1.91 -10.33 -0.41
C VAL A 136 3.01 -9.28 -0.40
N VAL A 137 3.52 -8.98 -1.59
CA VAL A 137 4.48 -7.89 -1.80
C VAL A 137 3.80 -6.83 -2.65
N LEU A 138 3.72 -5.63 -2.09
CA LEU A 138 3.09 -4.46 -2.70
C LEU A 138 4.16 -3.43 -3.03
N GLU A 139 3.95 -2.65 -4.08
CA GLU A 139 4.71 -1.46 -4.39
C GLU A 139 3.77 -0.25 -4.39
N VAL A 140 4.21 0.84 -3.76
CA VAL A 140 3.54 2.15 -3.78
C VAL A 140 4.53 3.22 -4.25
N THR A 141 4.01 4.23 -4.93
CA THR A 141 4.77 5.43 -5.29
C THR A 141 4.48 6.51 -4.26
N LEU A 142 5.52 7.06 -3.64
CA LEU A 142 5.41 8.16 -2.67
C LEU A 142 5.07 9.48 -3.39
N ASP A 143 4.48 10.41 -2.65
CA ASP A 143 3.91 11.65 -3.18
C ASP A 143 4.94 12.58 -3.83
N GLU A 144 6.23 12.42 -3.48
CA GLU A 144 7.33 13.24 -3.99
C GLU A 144 7.65 12.94 -5.46
N GLY A 145 7.12 11.85 -6.01
CA GLY A 145 7.20 11.56 -7.45
C GLY A 145 7.48 10.11 -7.84
N PRO A 146 7.36 9.80 -9.14
CA PRO A 146 7.38 8.44 -9.68
C PRO A 146 8.68 7.66 -9.47
N GLN A 147 9.78 8.33 -9.17
CA GLN A 147 11.06 7.71 -8.83
C GLN A 147 11.12 7.19 -7.38
N TYR A 148 10.20 7.63 -6.52
CA TYR A 148 10.18 7.30 -5.11
C TYR A 148 9.24 6.13 -4.84
N LYS A 149 9.72 4.93 -5.19
CA LYS A 149 9.00 3.69 -4.95
C LYS A 149 9.36 3.06 -3.61
N GLN A 150 8.34 2.60 -2.90
CA GLN A 150 8.43 1.83 -1.67
C GLN A 150 7.83 0.44 -1.89
N GLN A 151 8.53 -0.60 -1.45
CA GLN A 151 8.05 -1.96 -1.42
C GLN A 151 7.63 -2.32 0.01
N ILE A 152 6.45 -2.90 0.13
CA ILE A 152 5.83 -3.28 1.40
C ILE A 152 5.55 -4.78 1.35
N THR A 153 6.17 -5.54 2.25
CA THR A 153 5.88 -6.97 2.40
C THR A 153 4.94 -7.19 3.57
N CYS A 154 3.79 -7.79 3.30
CA CYS A 154 2.80 -8.12 4.30
C CYS A 154 2.65 -9.63 4.47
N LYS A 155 2.37 -10.05 5.70
CA LYS A 155 1.98 -11.43 6.02
C LYS A 155 0.51 -11.50 6.41
N ARG A 156 -0.17 -12.55 5.96
CA ARG A 156 -1.54 -12.82 6.37
C ARG A 156 -1.56 -13.20 7.84
N ILE A 157 -2.57 -12.72 8.56
CA ILE A 157 -2.82 -13.04 9.96
C ILE A 157 -4.25 -13.57 10.12
N TYR A 158 -4.38 -14.57 10.98
CA TYR A 158 -5.60 -15.34 11.23
C TYR A 158 -6.44 -14.74 12.37
#